data_AF-A0AAU9JUE4-F1
#
_entry.id   AF-A0AAU9JUE4-F1
#
_cell.length_a   1.000
_cell.length_b   1.000
_cell.length_c   1.000
_cell.angle_alpha   90.00
_cell.angle_beta   90.00
_cell.angle_gamma   90.00
#
_symmetry.space_group_name_H-M   'P 1'
#
loop_
_entity.id
_entity.type
_entity.pdbx_description
1 polymer ?
#
loop_
_entity_poly.entity_id
_entity_poly.type
_entity_poly.pdbx_seq_one_letter_code
_entity_poly.pdbx_strand_id
1 'polypeptide(L)'
;MDSFYVNQLVWAKVDGFPWWPGIVISTELDSVTVYFIGENSHATLKPSKVCAFEEKEPTGEDPWLLRSIRAAKKLQSPITIDQIKQANEKLERKQKIKKRQRKEESSEDNLESKIAELHRILDNKIKGQDTSSAKRSTQNVNTLLKTQKLLTAFAHRNLSKNIGQTKPTMKNLVKCFKKLVDLKVSQKLFMSCKIIKLVKLFKNEFEDSQEAEMKILVRIADKLIKRWEKIVLFSAADN
;
A
#
# COMPACT_ATOMS: atom_id res chain seq x y z
N MET A 1 -45.07 -1.29 -13.13
CA MET A 1 -43.67 -1.03 -13.49
C MET A 1 -43.38 0.37 -13.06
N ASP A 2 -42.37 0.58 -12.22
CA ASP A 2 -42.01 1.94 -11.79
C ASP A 2 -41.51 2.71 -13.01
N SER A 3 -42.20 3.80 -13.33
CA SER A 3 -41.85 4.65 -14.45
C SER A 3 -40.71 5.58 -14.03
N PHE A 4 -39.53 5.41 -14.63
CA PHE A 4 -38.44 6.35 -14.46
C PHE A 4 -38.67 7.61 -15.30
N TYR A 5 -38.20 8.77 -14.83
CA TYR A 5 -38.29 10.04 -15.58
C TYR A 5 -36.91 10.69 -15.73
N VAL A 6 -36.75 11.51 -16.78
CA VAL A 6 -35.50 12.21 -17.06
C VAL A 6 -35.13 13.13 -15.88
N ASN A 7 -33.84 13.18 -15.55
CA ASN A 7 -33.23 13.86 -14.40
C ASN A 7 -33.57 13.24 -13.03
N GLN A 8 -34.19 12.06 -12.99
CA GLN A 8 -34.38 11.31 -11.75
C GLN A 8 -33.08 10.66 -11.29
N LEU A 9 -32.79 10.74 -9.99
CA LEU A 9 -31.70 10.02 -9.35
C LEU A 9 -32.07 8.55 -9.16
N VAL A 10 -31.20 7.64 -9.58
CA VAL A 10 -31.43 6.20 -9.56
C VAL A 10 -30.17 5.43 -9.19
N TRP A 11 -30.35 4.18 -8.79
CA TRP A 11 -29.28 3.19 -8.82
C TRP A 11 -29.33 2.42 -10.12
N ALA A 12 -28.17 2.19 -10.72
CA ALA A 12 -28.02 1.41 -11.94
C ALA A 12 -27.02 0.27 -11.75
N LYS A 13 -27.35 -0.91 -12.29
CA LYS A 13 -26.54 -2.12 -12.18
C LYS A 13 -25.94 -2.51 -13.53
N VAL A 14 -24.65 -2.26 -13.68
CA VAL A 14 -23.83 -2.77 -14.79
C VAL A 14 -23.21 -4.11 -14.41
N ASP A 15 -23.12 -5.04 -15.35
CA ASP A 15 -22.52 -6.35 -15.09
C ASP A 15 -21.02 -6.21 -14.76
N GLY A 16 -20.56 -6.91 -13.71
CA GLY A 16 -19.20 -6.79 -13.18
C GLY A 16 -18.95 -5.64 -12.20
N PHE A 17 -19.89 -4.70 -12.06
CA PHE A 17 -19.78 -3.54 -11.15
C PHE A 17 -20.85 -3.58 -10.06
N PRO A 18 -20.66 -2.95 -8.89
CA PRO A 18 -21.74 -2.81 -7.90
C PRO A 18 -22.88 -1.94 -8.45
N TRP A 19 -23.99 -1.85 -7.72
CA TRP A 19 -24.98 -0.82 -8.02
C TRP A 19 -24.35 0.56 -7.85
N TRP A 20 -24.50 1.41 -8.85
CA TRP A 20 -23.85 2.71 -8.92
C TRP A 20 -24.88 3.83 -9.02
N PRO A 21 -24.68 4.97 -8.35
CA PRO A 21 -25.62 6.07 -8.45
C PRO A 21 -25.48 6.77 -9.80
N GLY A 22 -26.61 7.17 -10.38
CA GLY A 22 -26.64 7.94 -11.63
C GLY A 22 -27.96 8.68 -11.79
N ILE A 23 -28.08 9.45 -12.87
CA ILE A 23 -29.34 10.07 -13.26
C ILE A 23 -29.84 9.51 -14.58
N VAL A 24 -31.15 9.45 -14.72
CA VAL A 24 -31.79 9.11 -15.99
C VAL A 24 -31.65 10.27 -16.96
N ILE A 25 -31.10 10.04 -18.15
CA ILE A 25 -30.96 11.06 -19.20
C ILE A 25 -31.94 10.85 -20.36
N SER A 26 -32.34 9.60 -20.61
CA SER A 26 -33.39 9.27 -21.57
C SER A 26 -34.13 8.01 -21.14
N THR A 27 -35.41 7.96 -21.48
CA THR A 27 -36.27 6.79 -21.29
C THR A 27 -36.89 6.41 -22.63
N GLU A 28 -36.75 5.14 -22.98
CA GLU A 28 -37.34 4.49 -24.14
C GLU A 28 -38.22 3.34 -23.64
N LEU A 29 -39.00 2.71 -24.53
CA LEU A 29 -39.97 1.66 -24.17
C LEU A 29 -39.32 0.51 -23.37
N ASP A 30 -38.14 0.06 -23.78
CA ASP A 30 -37.44 -1.10 -23.19
C ASP A 30 -36.06 -0.77 -22.58
N SER A 31 -35.70 0.52 -22.55
CA SER A 31 -34.37 0.99 -22.19
C SER A 31 -34.42 2.29 -21.38
N VAL A 32 -33.49 2.40 -20.44
CA VAL A 32 -33.24 3.60 -19.64
C VAL A 32 -31.77 3.93 -19.76
N THR A 33 -31.44 5.14 -20.22
CA THR A 33 -30.05 5.60 -20.26
C THR A 33 -29.74 6.36 -18.99
N VAL A 34 -28.70 5.92 -18.29
CA VAL A 34 -28.26 6.48 -17.01
C VAL A 34 -26.86 7.07 -17.14
N TYR A 35 -26.68 8.30 -16.68
CA TYR A 35 -25.39 8.97 -16.57
C TYR A 35 -24.86 8.85 -15.14
N PHE A 36 -23.67 8.28 -14.96
CA PHE A 36 -23.18 7.89 -13.63
C PHE A 36 -22.59 9.06 -12.85
N ILE A 37 -22.79 9.04 -11.53
CA ILE A 37 -22.16 9.99 -10.61
C ILE A 37 -20.84 9.40 -10.13
N GLY A 38 -19.79 10.22 -10.14
CA GLY A 38 -18.41 9.81 -9.89
C GLY A 38 -17.70 9.20 -11.10
N GLU A 39 -18.37 9.05 -12.24
CA GLU A 39 -17.73 8.62 -13.49
C GLU A 39 -18.25 9.46 -14.66
N ASN A 40 -17.36 9.83 -15.59
CA ASN A 40 -17.76 10.52 -16.82
C ASN A 40 -18.20 9.52 -17.88
N SER A 41 -19.15 8.66 -17.52
CA SER A 41 -19.68 7.55 -18.31
C SER A 41 -21.21 7.48 -18.22
N HIS A 42 -21.81 6.79 -19.17
CA HIS A 42 -23.24 6.49 -19.18
C HIS A 42 -23.45 5.05 -19.66
N ALA A 43 -24.63 4.49 -19.38
CA ALA A 43 -25.04 3.18 -19.90
C ALA A 43 -26.54 3.17 -20.19
N THR A 44 -26.92 2.48 -21.27
CA THR A 44 -28.31 2.16 -21.59
C THR A 44 -28.63 0.77 -21.05
N LEU A 45 -29.60 0.69 -20.14
CA LEU A 45 -29.90 -0.50 -19.35
C LEU A 45 -31.38 -0.86 -19.47
N LYS A 46 -31.72 -2.13 -19.25
CA LYS A 46 -33.12 -2.53 -19.09
C LYS A 46 -33.69 -1.92 -17.79
N PRO A 47 -34.99 -1.57 -17.73
CA PRO A 47 -35.61 -1.05 -16.51
C PRO A 47 -35.38 -1.94 -15.27
N SER A 48 -35.29 -3.26 -15.42
CA SER A 48 -35.01 -4.20 -14.33
C SER A 48 -33.62 -4.08 -13.70
N LYS A 49 -32.70 -3.33 -14.32
CA LYS A 49 -31.33 -3.05 -13.83
C LYS A 49 -31.21 -1.64 -13.27
N VAL A 50 -32.34 -0.94 -13.11
CA VAL A 50 -32.44 0.39 -12.52
C VAL A 50 -33.43 0.31 -11.36
N CYS A 51 -33.18 1.00 -10.25
CA CYS A 51 -34.14 1.15 -9.16
C CYS A 51 -34.07 2.56 -8.59
N ALA A 52 -35.12 3.00 -7.88
CA ALA A 52 -35.15 4.35 -7.32
C ALA A 52 -34.03 4.51 -6.28
N PHE A 53 -33.48 5.72 -6.16
CA PHE A 53 -32.33 5.97 -5.31
C PHE A 53 -32.63 5.74 -3.81
N GLU A 54 -33.88 5.93 -3.41
CA GLU A 54 -34.36 5.81 -2.03
C GLU A 54 -34.59 4.34 -1.61
N GLU A 55 -34.78 3.44 -2.56
CA GLU A 55 -35.19 2.06 -2.28
C GLU A 55 -34.06 1.19 -1.74
N LYS A 56 -32.82 1.42 -2.21
CA LYS A 56 -31.72 0.48 -1.96
C LYS A 56 -30.36 1.13 -1.97
N GLU A 57 -29.77 1.35 -0.80
CA GLU A 57 -28.36 1.72 -0.73
C GLU A 57 -27.46 0.47 -0.87
N PRO A 58 -26.56 0.41 -1.86
CA PRO A 58 -25.69 -0.73 -2.03
C PRO A 58 -24.64 -0.82 -0.92
N THR A 59 -24.44 -2.05 -0.44
CA THR A 59 -23.34 -2.39 0.47
C THR A 59 -22.07 -2.63 -0.34
N GLY A 60 -21.19 -1.63 -0.40
CA GLY A 60 -19.88 -1.76 -1.04
C GLY A 60 -18.80 -1.02 -0.27
N GLU A 61 -17.63 -1.64 -0.15
CA GLU A 61 -16.46 -1.07 0.53
C GLU A 61 -15.57 -0.22 -0.39
N ASP A 62 -15.89 -0.16 -1.69
CA ASP A 62 -15.09 0.62 -2.64
C ASP A 62 -15.09 2.11 -2.25
N PRO A 63 -13.91 2.69 -1.93
CA PRO A 63 -13.82 4.10 -1.58
C PRO A 63 -14.28 5.04 -2.70
N TRP A 64 -14.29 4.59 -3.96
CA TRP A 64 -14.82 5.38 -5.07
C TRP A 64 -16.35 5.37 -5.07
N LEU A 65 -16.97 4.20 -5.02
CA LEU A 65 -18.42 4.05 -4.85
C LEU A 65 -18.94 4.91 -3.68
N LEU A 66 -18.36 4.79 -2.48
CA LEU A 66 -18.80 5.55 -1.29
C LEU A 66 -18.74 7.08 -1.50
N ARG A 67 -17.80 7.57 -2.33
CA ARG A 67 -17.73 8.99 -2.68
C ARG A 67 -18.81 9.38 -3.66
N SER A 68 -19.07 8.55 -4.65
CA SER A 68 -20.16 8.73 -5.62
C SER A 68 -21.50 8.79 -4.92
N ILE A 69 -21.76 7.88 -3.97
CA ILE A 69 -22.98 7.87 -3.16
C ILE A 69 -23.11 9.17 -2.35
N ARG A 70 -22.04 9.59 -1.69
CA ARG A 70 -22.03 10.86 -0.93
C ARG A 70 -22.25 12.08 -1.83
N ALA A 71 -21.75 12.05 -3.06
CA ALA A 71 -21.98 13.11 -4.03
C ALA A 71 -23.45 13.11 -4.49
N ALA A 72 -24.01 11.94 -4.80
CA ALA A 72 -25.41 11.77 -5.17
C ALA A 72 -26.37 12.30 -4.08
N LYS A 73 -26.13 11.94 -2.81
CA LYS A 73 -26.91 12.42 -1.64
C LYS A 73 -26.89 13.94 -1.45
N LYS A 74 -25.96 14.67 -2.09
CA LYS A 74 -25.84 16.13 -2.01
C LYS A 74 -26.54 16.86 -3.15
N LEU A 75 -26.89 16.15 -4.22
CA LEU A 75 -27.58 16.73 -5.35
C LEU A 75 -29.07 16.81 -5.01
N GLN A 76 -29.71 17.93 -5.33
CA GLN A 76 -31.14 18.13 -5.16
C GLN A 76 -31.82 17.96 -6.52
N SER A 77 -32.91 17.20 -6.56
CA SER A 77 -33.72 17.04 -7.77
C SER A 77 -34.51 18.32 -8.09
N PRO A 78 -34.68 18.70 -9.37
CA PRO A 78 -34.18 18.02 -10.58
C PRO A 78 -32.69 18.26 -10.83
N ILE A 79 -31.96 17.19 -11.15
CA ILE A 79 -30.50 17.23 -11.34
C ILE A 79 -30.17 17.39 -12.83
N THR A 80 -29.37 18.39 -13.20
CA THR A 80 -28.92 18.55 -14.59
C THR A 80 -27.63 17.80 -14.87
N ILE A 81 -27.40 17.42 -16.13
CA ILE A 81 -26.16 16.76 -16.58
C ILE A 81 -24.93 17.62 -16.23
N ASP A 82 -25.03 18.94 -16.35
CA ASP A 82 -23.92 19.85 -16.05
C ASP A 82 -23.55 19.86 -14.56
N GLN A 83 -24.54 19.76 -13.67
CA GLN A 83 -24.27 19.62 -12.23
C GLN A 83 -23.48 18.34 -11.92
N ILE A 84 -23.77 17.24 -12.63
CA ILE A 84 -23.05 15.97 -12.46
C ILE A 84 -21.64 16.06 -13.03
N LYS A 85 -21.46 16.63 -14.23
CA LYS A 85 -20.13 16.84 -14.80
C LYS A 85 -19.25 17.65 -13.84
N GLN A 86 -19.78 18.74 -13.28
CA GLN A 86 -19.08 19.53 -12.26
C GLN A 86 -18.78 18.73 -10.99
N ALA A 87 -19.70 17.88 -10.54
CA ALA A 87 -19.48 17.01 -9.38
C ALA A 87 -18.37 15.97 -9.64
N ASN A 88 -18.37 15.36 -10.82
CA ASN A 88 -17.39 14.37 -11.26
C ASN A 88 -16.00 14.99 -11.38
N GLU A 89 -15.88 16.17 -11.99
CA GLU A 89 -14.62 16.91 -12.05
C GLU A 89 -14.07 17.21 -10.66
N LYS A 90 -14.92 17.65 -9.71
CA LYS A 90 -14.51 17.90 -8.32
C LYS A 90 -14.02 16.61 -7.64
N LEU A 91 -14.67 15.47 -7.89
CA LEU A 91 -14.26 14.16 -7.37
C LEU A 91 -12.91 13.71 -7.95
N GLU A 92 -12.71 13.86 -9.25
CA GLU A 92 -11.46 13.52 -9.93
C GLU A 92 -10.29 14.38 -9.46
N ARG A 93 -10.48 15.71 -9.34
CA ARG A 93 -9.44 16.63 -8.85
C ARG A 93 -8.97 16.23 -7.45
N LYS A 94 -9.90 15.90 -6.54
CA LYS A 94 -9.57 15.40 -5.20
C LYS A 94 -8.80 14.08 -5.25
N GLN A 95 -9.07 13.21 -6.22
CA GLN A 95 -8.33 11.95 -6.39
C GLN A 95 -6.90 12.22 -6.87
N LYS A 96 -6.72 13.10 -7.86
CA LYS A 96 -5.42 13.49 -8.41
C LYS A 96 -4.54 14.16 -7.35
N ILE A 97 -5.09 15.09 -6.56
CA ILE A 97 -4.36 15.75 -5.46
C ILE A 97 -3.89 14.72 -4.42
N LYS A 98 -4.78 13.81 -3.98
CA LYS A 98 -4.41 12.77 -3.01
C LYS A 98 -3.33 11.81 -3.55
N LYS A 99 -3.35 11.50 -4.84
CA LYS A 99 -2.32 10.68 -5.51
C LYS A 99 -0.98 11.44 -5.58
N ARG A 100 -0.99 12.74 -5.88
CA ARG A 100 0.22 13.60 -5.90
C ARG A 100 0.83 13.75 -4.52
N GLN A 101 0.03 14.10 -3.50
CA GLN A 101 0.49 14.21 -2.12
C GLN A 101 1.10 12.90 -1.61
N ARG A 102 0.50 11.74 -1.91
CA ARG A 102 1.11 10.43 -1.59
C ARG A 102 2.40 10.14 -2.34
N LYS A 103 2.59 10.71 -3.53
CA LYS A 103 3.81 10.54 -4.33
C LYS A 103 4.93 11.44 -3.79
N GLU A 104 4.59 12.67 -3.39
CA GLU A 104 5.50 13.68 -2.81
C GLU A 104 5.87 13.38 -1.36
N GLU A 105 4.96 12.89 -0.49
CA GLU A 105 5.34 12.36 0.85
C GLU A 105 6.21 11.08 0.78
N SER A 106 6.43 10.56 -0.44
CA SER A 106 7.32 9.43 -0.72
C SER A 106 8.67 9.82 -1.33
N SER A 107 8.91 11.11 -1.61
CA SER A 107 10.23 11.64 -1.97
C SER A 107 11.12 11.80 -0.73
N GLU A 108 12.40 12.08 -0.96
CA GLU A 108 13.57 11.74 -0.13
C GLU A 108 13.54 12.18 1.34
N ASP A 109 12.77 13.20 1.71
CA ASP A 109 12.68 13.74 3.08
C ASP A 109 12.16 12.73 4.13
N ASN A 110 11.60 11.61 3.69
CA ASN A 110 11.14 10.53 4.56
C ASN A 110 12.17 9.38 4.66
N LEU A 111 13.41 9.53 4.20
CA LEU A 111 14.40 8.47 4.34
C LEU A 111 15.06 8.51 5.73
N GLU A 112 15.49 9.69 6.18
CA GLU A 112 16.11 9.88 7.49
C GLU A 112 15.14 9.49 8.61
N SER A 113 13.89 9.94 8.54
CA SER A 113 12.83 9.55 9.49
C SER A 113 12.60 8.04 9.52
N LYS A 114 12.62 7.36 8.35
CA LYS A 114 12.50 5.89 8.29
C LYS A 114 13.71 5.19 8.91
N ILE A 115 14.91 5.70 8.68
CA ILE A 115 16.14 5.15 9.25
C ILE A 115 16.15 5.33 10.77
N ALA A 116 15.78 6.51 11.26
CA ALA A 116 15.63 6.79 12.69
C ALA A 116 14.60 5.85 13.33
N GLU A 117 13.46 5.63 12.67
CA GLU A 117 12.43 4.70 13.13
C GLU A 117 12.94 3.25 13.16
N LEU A 118 13.75 2.81 12.19
CA LEU A 118 14.38 1.49 12.23
C LEU A 118 15.28 1.33 13.45
N HIS A 119 16.06 2.35 13.76
CA HIS A 119 16.94 2.38 14.92
C HIS A 119 16.13 2.25 16.22
N ARG A 120 15.04 3.03 16.34
CA ARG A 120 14.13 3.02 17.48
C ARG A 120 13.44 1.66 17.66
N ILE A 121 12.92 1.08 16.59
CA ILE A 121 12.29 -0.26 16.63
C ILE A 121 13.30 -1.30 17.10
N LEU A 122 14.53 -1.26 16.58
CA LEU A 122 15.58 -2.21 16.95
C LEU A 122 16.00 -2.03 18.42
N ASP A 123 16.12 -0.80 18.91
CA ASP A 123 16.48 -0.51 20.31
C ASP A 123 15.38 -0.97 21.28
N ASN A 124 14.10 -0.73 20.96
CA ASN A 124 12.97 -1.23 21.75
C ASN A 124 12.97 -2.76 21.81
N LYS A 125 13.23 -3.40 20.66
CA LYS A 125 13.40 -4.84 20.55
C LYS A 125 14.53 -5.33 21.44
N ILE A 126 15.69 -4.66 21.46
CA ILE A 126 16.86 -5.06 22.25
C ILE A 126 16.58 -4.94 23.76
N LYS A 127 15.84 -3.91 24.16
CA LYS A 127 15.41 -3.70 25.55
C LYS A 127 14.29 -4.63 26.01
N GLY A 128 13.74 -5.46 25.13
CA GLY A 128 12.60 -6.33 25.44
C GLY A 128 11.27 -5.56 25.65
N GLN A 129 11.21 -4.29 25.24
CA GLN A 129 10.04 -3.42 25.40
C GLN A 129 9.04 -3.54 24.23
N ASP A 130 9.02 -4.67 23.54
CA ASP A 130 8.16 -4.87 22.37
C ASP A 130 6.69 -5.03 22.81
N THR A 131 6.00 -3.90 22.98
CA THR A 131 4.56 -3.82 23.29
C THR A 131 3.68 -4.04 22.07
N SER A 132 4.28 -4.27 20.90
CA SER A 132 3.55 -4.52 19.66
C SER A 132 2.88 -5.90 19.72
N SER A 133 1.63 -5.86 20.17
CA SER A 133 0.63 -6.94 20.19
C SER A 133 0.92 -8.06 19.19
N ALA A 134 0.99 -9.27 19.73
CA ALA A 134 1.30 -10.52 19.07
C ALA A 134 0.27 -10.93 18.00
N LYS A 135 0.12 -10.16 16.91
CA LYS A 135 -0.35 -10.73 15.65
C LYS A 135 0.75 -11.66 15.17
N ARG A 136 0.56 -12.96 15.44
CA ARG A 136 1.38 -14.08 14.95
C ARG A 136 1.43 -14.02 13.42
N SER A 137 2.29 -13.19 12.85
CA SER A 137 2.66 -13.36 11.45
C SER A 137 3.60 -14.56 11.41
N THR A 138 3.07 -15.69 10.95
CA THR A 138 3.89 -16.79 10.42
C THR A 138 4.73 -16.17 9.32
N GLN A 139 5.98 -15.83 9.65
CA GLN A 139 6.84 -15.15 8.70
C GLN A 139 7.10 -16.09 7.52
N ASN A 140 6.60 -15.68 6.37
CA ASN A 140 6.69 -16.43 5.13
C ASN A 140 8.17 -16.55 4.73
N VAL A 141 8.70 -17.77 4.65
CA VAL A 141 10.07 -18.09 4.19
C VAL A 141 10.39 -17.38 2.87
N ASN A 142 9.39 -17.17 2.01
CA ASN A 142 9.54 -16.42 0.76
C ASN A 142 9.95 -14.94 0.98
N THR A 143 9.50 -14.31 2.06
CA THR A 143 9.90 -12.93 2.39
C THR A 143 11.38 -12.89 2.74
N LEU A 144 11.86 -13.87 3.51
CA LEU A 144 13.28 -13.98 3.86
C LEU A 144 14.14 -14.20 2.60
N LEU A 145 13.73 -15.11 1.72
CA LEU A 145 14.43 -15.41 0.47
C LEU A 145 14.51 -14.16 -0.43
N LYS A 146 13.42 -13.38 -0.51
CA LYS A 146 13.40 -12.10 -1.24
C LYS A 146 14.36 -11.08 -0.64
N THR A 147 14.40 -10.95 0.69
CA THR A 147 15.33 -10.07 1.41
C THR A 147 16.78 -10.50 1.19
N GLN A 148 17.05 -11.80 1.25
CA GLN A 148 18.37 -12.38 0.97
C GLN A 148 18.82 -12.06 -0.45
N LYS A 149 17.99 -12.34 -1.47
CA LYS A 149 18.30 -12.03 -2.88
C LYS A 149 18.61 -10.55 -3.08
N LEU A 150 17.90 -9.66 -2.40
CA LEU A 150 18.11 -8.21 -2.51
C LEU A 150 19.43 -7.77 -1.87
N LEU A 151 19.77 -8.26 -0.68
CA LEU A 151 21.07 -7.99 -0.04
C LEU A 151 22.23 -8.56 -0.86
N THR A 152 22.09 -9.79 -1.37
CA THR A 152 23.08 -10.43 -2.23
C THR A 152 23.29 -9.60 -3.51
N ALA A 153 22.21 -9.20 -4.20
CA ALA A 153 22.32 -8.33 -5.37
C ALA A 153 22.97 -6.98 -5.05
N PHE A 154 22.68 -6.40 -3.87
CA PHE A 154 23.30 -5.15 -3.43
C PHE A 154 24.80 -5.32 -3.18
N ALA A 155 25.20 -6.38 -2.45
CA ALA A 155 26.60 -6.68 -2.16
C ALA A 155 27.41 -6.98 -3.44
N HIS A 156 26.92 -7.89 -4.29
CA HIS A 156 27.62 -8.26 -5.51
C HIS A 156 27.79 -7.10 -6.50
N ARG A 157 26.88 -6.13 -6.50
CA ARG A 157 27.00 -4.95 -7.37
C ARG A 157 28.10 -3.99 -6.92
N ASN A 158 28.27 -3.81 -5.61
CA ASN A 158 29.34 -2.94 -5.11
C ASN A 158 30.71 -3.62 -5.28
N LEU A 159 30.75 -4.95 -5.16
CA LEU A 159 31.96 -5.75 -5.38
C LEU A 159 32.31 -5.95 -6.87
N SER A 160 31.32 -6.20 -7.72
CA SER A 160 31.49 -6.40 -9.17
C SER A 160 30.97 -5.15 -9.87
N LYS A 161 31.88 -4.34 -10.41
CA LYS A 161 31.63 -3.09 -11.18
C LYS A 161 30.82 -3.29 -12.49
N ASN A 162 29.85 -4.19 -12.51
CA ASN A 162 29.04 -4.53 -13.67
C ASN A 162 27.94 -3.49 -13.92
N ILE A 163 27.97 -2.90 -15.12
CA ILE A 163 27.26 -1.67 -15.50
C ILE A 163 25.79 -1.91 -15.93
N GLY A 164 25.34 -3.17 -16.05
CA GLY A 164 24.05 -3.47 -16.72
C GLY A 164 22.80 -3.66 -15.85
N GLN A 165 22.87 -3.74 -14.51
CA GLN A 165 21.68 -4.02 -13.69
C GLN A 165 21.07 -2.76 -13.07
N THR A 166 19.73 -2.75 -12.89
CA THR A 166 18.99 -1.64 -12.26
C THR A 166 19.54 -1.33 -10.86
N LYS A 167 19.90 -0.07 -10.60
CA LYS A 167 20.51 0.38 -9.33
C LYS A 167 19.54 0.18 -8.17
N PRO A 168 19.82 -0.70 -7.20
CA PRO A 168 19.04 -0.75 -5.98
C PRO A 168 19.18 0.60 -5.26
N THR A 169 18.05 1.28 -5.06
CA THR A 169 18.02 2.60 -4.43
C THR A 169 18.17 2.48 -2.91
N MET A 170 18.60 3.54 -2.23
CA MET A 170 18.69 3.58 -0.77
C MET A 170 17.32 3.25 -0.11
N LYS A 171 16.22 3.66 -0.74
CA LYS A 171 14.84 3.29 -0.35
C LYS A 171 14.61 1.77 -0.33
N ASN A 172 15.19 1.04 -1.28
CA ASN A 172 15.11 -0.42 -1.32
C ASN A 172 15.92 -1.06 -0.18
N LEU A 173 17.09 -0.50 0.15
CA LEU A 173 17.90 -0.93 1.29
C LEU A 173 17.17 -0.70 2.62
N VAL A 174 16.65 0.50 2.87
CA VAL A 174 15.88 0.80 4.10
C VAL A 174 14.69 -0.14 4.25
N LYS A 175 13.96 -0.42 3.16
CA LYS A 175 12.88 -1.42 3.15
C LYS A 175 13.37 -2.84 3.46
N CYS A 176 14.58 -3.18 3.02
CA CYS A 176 15.22 -4.45 3.31
C CYS A 176 15.55 -4.56 4.80
N PHE A 177 16.22 -3.56 5.36
CA PHE A 177 16.57 -3.50 6.79
C PHE A 177 15.33 -3.49 7.69
N LYS A 178 14.25 -2.84 7.28
CA LYS A 178 12.95 -2.96 7.99
C LYS A 178 12.51 -4.40 8.16
N LYS A 179 12.56 -5.19 7.07
CA LYS A 179 12.19 -6.61 7.13
C LYS A 179 13.15 -7.43 7.98
N LEU A 180 14.44 -7.08 8.01
CA LEU A 180 15.43 -7.74 8.87
C LEU A 180 15.16 -7.47 10.35
N VAL A 181 14.91 -6.22 10.71
CA VAL A 181 14.56 -5.82 12.08
C VAL A 181 13.27 -6.51 12.55
N ASP A 182 12.32 -6.71 11.63
CA ASP A 182 11.08 -7.42 11.90
C ASP A 182 11.22 -8.94 11.94
N LEU A 183 12.36 -9.50 11.51
CA LEU A 183 12.58 -10.93 11.47
C LEU A 183 12.67 -11.52 12.88
N LYS A 184 11.78 -12.48 13.18
CA LYS A 184 11.87 -13.32 14.36
C LYS A 184 12.83 -14.46 14.03
N VAL A 185 14.06 -14.33 14.47
CA VAL A 185 15.10 -15.34 14.24
C VAL A 185 14.95 -16.46 15.25
N SER A 186 14.61 -17.65 14.77
CA SER A 186 14.78 -18.89 15.53
C SER A 186 16.21 -19.42 15.37
N GLN A 187 16.70 -20.22 16.32
CA GLN A 187 18.03 -20.83 16.25
C GLN A 187 18.22 -21.65 14.96
N LYS A 188 17.21 -22.42 14.54
CA LYS A 188 17.23 -23.16 13.27
C LYS A 188 17.38 -22.23 12.07
N LEU A 189 16.65 -21.12 12.05
CA LEU A 189 16.74 -20.12 10.99
C LEU A 189 18.11 -19.41 10.98
N PHE A 190 18.65 -19.12 12.16
CA PHE A 190 19.97 -18.50 12.29
C PHE A 190 21.06 -19.38 11.68
N MET A 191 21.08 -20.67 12.03
CA MET A 191 22.09 -21.61 11.54
C MET A 191 21.95 -21.92 10.05
N SER A 192 20.71 -21.98 9.54
CA SER A 192 20.47 -22.34 8.14
C SER A 192 20.62 -21.16 7.17
N CYS A 193 20.54 -19.92 7.64
CA CYS A 193 20.39 -18.78 6.75
C CYS A 193 21.71 -18.03 6.50
N LYS A 194 22.08 -17.91 5.22
CA LYS A 194 23.19 -17.06 4.74
C LYS A 194 22.99 -15.58 5.05
N ILE A 195 21.84 -15.18 5.61
CA ILE A 195 21.49 -13.78 5.85
C ILE A 195 22.41 -13.10 6.85
N ILE A 196 22.88 -13.78 7.92
CA ILE A 196 23.82 -13.18 8.87
C ILE A 196 25.15 -12.90 8.18
N LYS A 197 25.65 -13.83 7.36
CA LYS A 197 26.87 -13.64 6.58
C LYS A 197 26.72 -12.45 5.63
N LEU A 198 25.55 -12.28 5.00
CA LEU A 198 25.28 -11.13 4.13
C LEU A 198 25.19 -9.81 4.90
N VAL A 199 24.59 -9.80 6.10
CA VAL A 199 24.54 -8.58 6.94
C VAL A 199 25.94 -8.22 7.44
N LYS A 200 26.77 -9.21 7.79
CA LYS A 200 28.20 -9.01 8.13
C LYS A 200 28.99 -8.46 6.95
N LEU A 201 28.82 -9.04 5.76
CA LEU A 201 29.47 -8.57 4.54
C LEU A 201 29.03 -7.14 4.19
N PHE A 202 27.73 -6.84 4.29
CA PHE A 202 27.22 -5.48 4.12
C PHE A 202 27.87 -4.51 5.12
N LYS A 203 27.93 -4.86 6.41
CA LYS A 203 28.54 -4.02 7.43
C LYS A 203 29.99 -3.69 7.06
N ASN A 204 30.79 -4.70 6.75
CA ASN A 204 32.22 -4.55 6.46
C ASN A 204 32.46 -3.73 5.17
N GLU A 205 31.65 -3.97 4.14
CA GLU A 205 31.79 -3.26 2.85
C GLU A 205 31.52 -1.76 2.97
N PHE A 206 30.57 -1.37 3.83
CA PHE A 206 30.12 0.02 3.96
C PHE A 206 30.61 0.72 5.22
N GLU A 207 31.52 0.11 5.98
CA GLU A 207 32.02 0.66 7.25
C GLU A 207 32.63 2.06 7.07
N ASP A 208 33.35 2.26 5.97
CA ASP A 208 34.03 3.53 5.64
C ASP A 208 33.22 4.44 4.71
N SER A 209 31.94 4.13 4.46
CA SER A 209 31.07 4.93 3.58
C SER A 209 30.95 6.37 4.09
N GLN A 210 31.09 7.36 3.22
CA GLN A 210 30.92 8.78 3.57
C GLN A 210 29.46 9.22 3.67
N GLU A 211 28.54 8.50 3.00
CA GLU A 211 27.10 8.77 3.05
C GLU A 211 26.53 8.57 4.47
N ALA A 212 25.87 9.59 5.02
CA ALA A 212 25.37 9.60 6.40
C ALA A 212 24.34 8.48 6.65
N GLU A 213 23.42 8.28 5.71
CA GLU A 213 22.39 7.25 5.75
C GLU A 213 22.99 5.85 5.77
N MET A 214 24.06 5.65 4.99
CA MET A 214 24.77 4.38 4.95
C MET A 214 25.46 4.08 6.28
N LYS A 215 26.12 5.07 6.90
CA LYS A 215 26.71 4.94 8.24
C LYS A 215 25.67 4.48 9.27
N ILE A 216 24.44 5.00 9.19
CA ILE A 216 23.37 4.58 10.11
C ILE A 216 22.93 3.14 9.81
N LEU A 217 22.78 2.76 8.53
CA LEU A 217 22.44 1.37 8.16
C LEU A 217 23.52 0.37 8.61
N VAL A 218 24.80 0.74 8.55
CA VAL A 218 25.91 -0.06 9.08
C VAL A 218 25.79 -0.25 10.60
N ARG A 219 25.44 0.81 11.34
CA ARG A 219 25.18 0.71 12.79
C ARG A 219 23.97 -0.20 13.09
N ILE A 220 22.91 -0.12 12.28
CA ILE A 220 21.75 -1.02 12.39
C ILE A 220 22.18 -2.47 12.10
N ALA A 221 23.00 -2.70 11.08
CA ALA A 221 23.53 -4.02 10.74
C ALA A 221 24.33 -4.60 11.92
N ASP A 222 25.23 -3.83 12.52
CA ASP A 222 26.03 -4.24 13.67
C ASP A 222 25.15 -4.60 14.89
N LYS A 223 24.16 -3.76 15.21
CA LYS A 223 23.18 -4.03 16.27
C LYS A 223 22.36 -5.29 16.00
N LEU A 224 21.94 -5.51 14.74
CA LEU A 224 21.21 -6.72 14.34
C LEU A 224 22.05 -7.98 14.53
N ILE A 225 23.31 -7.95 14.09
CA ILE A 225 24.26 -9.06 14.25
C ILE A 225 24.42 -9.41 15.72
N LYS A 226 24.76 -8.44 16.57
CA LYS A 226 24.94 -8.63 18.01
C LYS A 226 23.69 -9.18 18.69
N ARG A 227 22.51 -8.66 18.33
CA ARG A 227 21.22 -9.16 18.83
C ARG A 227 21.01 -10.63 18.47
N TRP A 228 21.19 -10.98 17.20
CA TRP A 228 20.94 -12.34 16.74
C TRP A 228 21.95 -13.34 17.33
N GLU A 229 23.23 -12.97 17.44
CA GLU A 229 24.25 -13.78 18.13
C GLU A 229 23.87 -14.02 19.59
N LYS A 230 23.40 -12.98 20.30
CA LYS A 230 22.89 -13.11 21.66
C LYS A 230 21.73 -14.11 21.74
N ILE A 231 20.71 -13.98 20.89
CA ILE A 231 19.54 -14.87 20.87
C ILE A 231 19.97 -16.34 20.72
N VAL A 232 20.93 -16.61 19.84
CA VAL A 232 21.42 -17.97 19.56
C VAL A 232 22.17 -18.56 20.74
N LEU A 233 23.02 -17.76 21.39
CA LEU A 233 23.74 -18.19 22.59
C LEU A 233 22.77 -18.57 23.71
N PHE A 234 21.71 -17.79 23.92
CA PHE A 234 20.68 -18.12 24.92
C PHE A 234 19.87 -19.36 24.53
N SER A 235 19.46 -19.50 23.26
CA SER A 235 18.72 -20.71 22.82
C SER A 235 19.55 -21.99 22.91
N ALA A 236 20.88 -21.90 22.86
CA ALA A 236 21.78 -23.05 23.02
C ALA A 236 21.97 -23.48 24.49
N ALA A 237 21.73 -22.59 25.46
CA ALA A 237 21.86 -22.90 26.88
C ALA A 237 20.62 -23.61 27.46
N ASP A 238 19.47 -23.48 26.80
CA ASP A 238 18.19 -24.07 27.24
C ASP A 238 17.94 -25.50 26.70
N ASN A 239 18.87 -26.06 25.92
CA ASN A 239 18.82 -27.43 25.39
C ASN A 239 19.96 -28.27 25.97
#